data_AF-A0A7L4D1N0-F1
#
_entry.id   AF-A0A7L4D1N0-F1
#
_cell.length_a   1.000
_cell.length_b   1.000
_cell.length_c   1.000
_cell.angle_alpha   90.00
_cell.angle_beta   90.00
_cell.angle_gamma   90.00
#
_symmetry.space_group_name_H-M   'P 1'
#
loop_
_entity.id
_entity.type
_entity.pdbx_description
1 polymer ?
#
loop_
_entity_poly.entity_id
_entity_poly.type
_entity_poly.pdbx_seq_one_letter_code
_entity_poly.pdbx_strand_id
1 'polypeptide(L)'
;QTRGRYKSRLSSMMDCSVGLTVEQKCELAERELAEVEVEIQRTKEGAEQTLQNLEAVIEEADVWWTDVKKAISDFEKDIFSTISSQKGSIIAPEKLLRYMEKKNRQRDLLREKLCSKNYLLKEYKKKLQQQLRQKEQMGETLCEVHLQKLQIRNAQYQEEIDGKNQELLQLKLTSRKTLQVLNFYTRKLQDTMEMSTSLMKDISQRKELLEKIEREAALVEEQRAKAESVNRQLRNQLSDYNVPSVLSYVQKKMAVADLENSLKAWERKVVVAEMSLQSYRRAWNQVRMSGNQH
;
A
#
# COMPACT_ATOMS: atom_id res chain seq x y z
N GLN A 1 41.45 -83.15 -28.48
CA GLN A 1 39.98 -83.02 -28.55
C GLN A 1 39.49 -82.48 -27.21
N THR A 2 39.28 -81.17 -27.08
CA THR A 2 37.95 -80.51 -27.08
C THR A 2 37.06 -81.07 -25.96
N ARG A 3 36.63 -80.32 -24.93
CA ARG A 3 35.82 -79.09 -24.98
C ARG A 3 35.57 -78.60 -23.54
N GLY A 4 35.33 -77.31 -23.36
CA GLY A 4 34.54 -76.80 -22.22
C GLY A 4 35.25 -75.88 -21.23
N ARG A 5 35.70 -74.71 -21.66
CA ARG A 5 36.05 -73.61 -20.73
C ARG A 5 34.88 -72.63 -20.69
N TYR A 6 34.11 -72.67 -19.61
CA TYR A 6 33.05 -71.73 -19.29
C TYR A 6 33.64 -70.31 -19.24
N LYS A 7 33.07 -69.38 -20.01
CA LYS A 7 33.33 -67.94 -19.88
C LYS A 7 32.59 -67.43 -18.65
N SER A 8 33.28 -67.19 -17.54
CA SER A 8 32.78 -66.34 -16.46
C SER A 8 33.01 -64.88 -16.83
N ARG A 9 31.92 -64.15 -17.10
CA ARG A 9 31.90 -62.68 -17.13
C ARG A 9 31.91 -62.17 -15.70
N LEU A 10 33.04 -62.22 -15.02
CA LEU A 10 33.21 -61.57 -13.72
C LEU A 10 34.68 -61.20 -13.57
N SER A 11 35.02 -59.97 -13.95
CA SER A 11 36.05 -59.13 -13.30
C SER A 11 36.49 -58.03 -14.27
N SER A 12 35.72 -56.94 -14.30
CA SER A 12 36.20 -55.63 -14.72
C SER A 12 35.25 -54.59 -14.16
N MET A 13 35.03 -54.66 -12.85
CA MET A 13 34.60 -53.51 -12.10
C MET A 13 35.80 -53.19 -11.22
N MET A 14 36.78 -52.54 -11.85
CA MET A 14 37.83 -51.83 -11.11
C MET A 14 37.14 -51.03 -10.03
N ASP A 15 37.44 -51.37 -8.78
CA ASP A 15 37.79 -50.51 -7.66
C ASP A 15 37.76 -49.00 -7.94
N CYS A 16 36.62 -48.45 -8.34
CA CYS A 16 36.26 -47.09 -7.96
C CYS A 16 35.91 -47.19 -6.48
N SER A 17 36.93 -47.06 -5.62
CA SER A 17 36.69 -46.58 -4.27
C SER A 17 35.92 -45.28 -4.43
N VAL A 18 34.59 -45.35 -4.25
CA VAL A 18 33.71 -44.20 -4.30
C VAL A 18 34.18 -43.33 -3.14
N GLY A 19 34.96 -42.30 -3.46
CA GLY A 19 35.44 -41.36 -2.47
C GLY A 19 34.24 -40.76 -1.75
N LEU A 20 34.34 -40.62 -0.42
CA LEU A 20 33.32 -39.97 0.38
C LEU A 20 32.95 -38.62 -0.23
N THR A 21 31.65 -38.33 -0.30
CA THR A 21 31.17 -37.04 -0.77
C THR A 21 31.66 -35.93 0.16
N VAL A 22 31.69 -34.69 -0.33
CA VAL A 22 32.12 -33.54 0.49
C VAL A 22 31.26 -33.44 1.76
N GLU A 23 29.96 -33.69 1.65
CA GLU A 23 29.03 -33.73 2.78
C GLU A 23 29.39 -34.81 3.80
N GLN A 24 29.66 -36.04 3.35
CA GLN A 24 30.10 -37.13 4.24
C GLN A 24 31.43 -36.83 4.93
N LYS A 25 32.34 -36.12 4.26
CA LYS A 25 33.60 -35.66 4.86
C LYS A 25 33.38 -34.57 5.90
N CYS A 26 32.45 -33.64 5.66
CA CYS A 26 32.07 -32.62 6.64
C CYS A 26 31.41 -33.27 7.87
N GLU A 27 30.46 -34.19 7.69
CA GLU A 27 29.82 -34.92 8.78
C GLU A 27 30.81 -35.75 9.61
N LEU A 28 31.81 -36.34 8.96
CA LEU A 28 32.88 -37.06 9.66
C LEU A 28 33.78 -36.08 10.43
N ALA A 29 34.17 -34.96 9.81
CA ALA A 29 34.99 -33.95 10.46
C ALA A 29 34.28 -33.32 11.67
N GLU A 30 32.97 -33.07 11.58
CA GLU A 30 32.16 -32.57 12.69
C GLU A 30 32.06 -33.58 13.84
N ARG A 31 31.89 -34.88 13.53
CA ARG A 31 31.90 -35.95 14.54
C ARG A 31 33.24 -36.07 15.24
N GLU A 32 34.34 -36.13 14.47
CA GLU A 32 35.70 -36.19 15.02
C GLU A 32 36.00 -34.96 15.88
N LEU A 33 35.55 -33.76 15.46
CA LEU A 33 35.70 -32.54 16.25
C LEU A 33 34.95 -32.66 17.58
N ALA A 34 33.69 -33.13 17.56
CA ALA A 34 32.92 -33.36 18.78
C ALA A 34 33.55 -34.42 19.70
N GLU A 35 34.10 -35.51 19.14
CA GLU A 35 34.80 -36.54 19.92
C GLU A 35 36.07 -36.00 20.58
N VAL A 36 36.87 -35.24 19.83
CA VAL A 36 38.08 -34.57 20.34
C VAL A 36 37.73 -33.55 21.41
N GLU A 37 36.66 -32.77 21.25
CA GLU A 37 36.17 -31.83 22.27
C GLU A 37 35.82 -32.55 23.58
N VAL A 38 35.12 -33.69 23.49
CA VAL A 38 34.79 -34.52 24.66
C VAL A 38 36.05 -35.10 25.30
N GLU A 39 37.03 -35.53 24.51
CA GLU A 39 38.30 -36.05 25.03
C GLU A 39 39.15 -34.96 25.70
N ILE A 40 39.23 -33.77 25.12
CA ILE A 40 39.87 -32.60 25.73
C ILE A 40 39.21 -32.27 27.06
N GLN A 41 37.88 -32.25 27.12
CA GLN A 41 37.17 -31.95 28.35
C GLN A 41 37.43 -33.02 29.43
N ARG A 42 37.40 -34.31 29.06
CA ARG A 42 37.69 -35.42 29.98
C ARG A 42 39.12 -35.36 30.51
N THR A 43 40.10 -35.10 29.64
CA THR A 43 41.51 -35.01 30.05
C THR A 43 41.76 -33.80 30.95
N LYS A 44 41.09 -32.67 30.67
CA LYS A 44 41.11 -31.47 31.52
C LYS A 44 40.54 -31.75 32.92
N GLU A 45 39.36 -32.37 33.01
CA GLU A 45 38.74 -32.74 34.29
C GLU A 45 39.63 -33.70 35.10
N GLY A 46 40.26 -34.67 34.43
CA GLY A 46 41.23 -35.56 35.05
C GLY A 46 42.47 -34.83 35.57
N ALA A 47 43.01 -33.89 34.78
CA ALA A 47 44.15 -33.06 35.17
C ALA A 47 43.81 -32.15 36.36
N GLU A 48 42.63 -31.51 36.37
CA GLU A 48 42.18 -30.68 37.48
C GLU A 48 41.99 -31.50 38.76
N GLN A 49 41.38 -32.68 38.68
CA GLN A 49 41.21 -33.56 39.84
C GLN A 49 42.55 -34.05 40.40
N THR A 50 43.51 -34.39 39.53
CA THR A 50 44.85 -34.80 39.97
C THR A 50 45.62 -33.65 40.60
N LEU A 51 45.52 -32.44 40.04
CA LEU A 51 46.13 -31.24 40.60
C LEU A 51 45.57 -30.94 42.00
N GLN A 52 44.25 -30.94 42.17
CA GLN A 52 43.61 -30.75 43.48
C GLN A 52 44.03 -31.81 44.52
N ASN A 53 44.18 -33.06 44.09
CA ASN A 53 44.66 -34.13 44.98
C ASN A 53 46.11 -33.91 45.39
N LEU A 54 46.97 -33.48 44.48
CA LEU A 54 48.38 -33.20 44.77
C LEU A 54 48.52 -31.99 45.71
N GLU A 55 47.75 -30.92 45.49
CA GLU A 55 47.69 -29.76 46.40
C GLU A 55 47.27 -30.19 47.81
N ALA A 56 46.22 -31.00 47.94
CA ALA A 56 45.77 -31.52 49.23
C ALA A 56 46.85 -32.37 49.93
N VAL A 57 47.61 -33.18 49.19
CA VAL A 57 48.72 -33.99 49.73
C VAL A 57 49.88 -33.10 50.19
N ILE A 58 50.20 -32.04 49.45
CA ILE A 58 51.24 -31.08 49.85
C ILE A 58 50.84 -30.35 51.13
N GLU A 59 49.61 -29.83 51.20
CA GLU A 59 49.08 -29.17 52.39
C GLU A 59 49.09 -30.11 53.61
N GLU A 60 48.70 -31.37 53.43
CA GLU A 60 48.79 -32.38 54.49
C GLU A 60 50.26 -32.57 54.92
N ALA A 61 51.18 -32.76 53.99
CA ALA A 61 52.60 -32.96 54.29
C ALA A 61 53.20 -31.77 55.05
N ASP A 62 52.84 -30.54 54.69
CA ASP A 62 53.28 -29.32 55.39
C ASP A 62 52.76 -29.27 56.83
N VAL A 63 51.48 -29.59 57.06
CA VAL A 63 50.91 -29.67 58.41
C VAL A 63 51.64 -30.75 59.22
N TRP A 64 51.81 -31.95 58.66
CA TRP A 64 52.55 -33.04 59.31
C TRP A 64 53.99 -32.64 59.65
N TRP A 65 54.69 -31.94 58.76
CA TRP A 65 56.04 -31.47 58.99
C TRP A 65 56.13 -30.49 60.15
N THR A 66 55.19 -29.54 60.24
CA THR A 66 55.13 -28.60 61.37
C THR A 66 54.84 -29.31 62.69
N ASP A 67 53.94 -30.30 62.69
CA ASP A 67 53.60 -31.09 63.88
C ASP A 67 54.77 -31.96 64.34
N VAL A 68 55.50 -32.60 63.41
CA VAL A 68 56.69 -33.40 63.73
C VAL A 68 57.79 -32.53 64.32
N LYS A 69 58.09 -31.37 63.71
CA LYS A 69 59.07 -30.42 64.27
C LYS A 69 58.71 -30.00 65.69
N LYS A 70 57.44 -29.69 65.93
CA LYS A 70 56.94 -29.34 67.26
C LYS A 70 57.06 -30.52 68.24
N ALA A 71 56.72 -31.73 67.80
CA ALA A 71 56.83 -32.93 68.62
C ALA A 71 58.28 -33.25 69.02
N ILE A 72 59.24 -33.02 68.12
CA ILE A 72 60.68 -33.14 68.40
C ILE A 72 61.10 -32.11 69.44
N SER A 73 60.77 -30.83 69.24
CA SER A 73 61.12 -29.76 70.18
C SER A 73 60.48 -29.97 71.57
N ASP A 74 59.21 -30.37 71.62
CA ASP A 74 58.51 -30.73 72.86
C ASP A 74 59.21 -31.90 73.58
N PHE A 75 59.61 -32.94 72.83
CA PHE A 75 60.30 -34.10 73.38
C PHE A 75 61.67 -33.74 73.94
N GLU A 76 62.48 -32.99 73.20
CA GLU A 76 63.78 -32.51 73.66
C GLU A 76 63.64 -31.69 74.95
N LYS A 77 62.65 -30.79 75.00
CA LYS A 77 62.37 -29.96 76.16
C LYS A 77 61.89 -30.77 77.37
N ASP A 78 60.96 -31.69 77.20
CA ASP A 78 60.30 -32.39 78.31
C ASP A 78 61.10 -33.60 78.83
N ILE A 79 61.84 -34.27 77.94
CA ILE A 79 62.56 -35.52 78.23
C ILE A 79 64.06 -35.28 78.32
N PHE A 80 64.68 -34.68 77.29
CA PHE A 80 66.14 -34.58 77.21
C PHE A 80 66.73 -33.67 78.30
N SER A 81 66.06 -32.54 78.57
CA SER A 81 66.45 -31.64 79.68
C SER A 81 66.46 -32.32 81.05
N THR A 82 65.55 -33.27 81.27
CA THR A 82 65.40 -33.94 82.57
C THR A 82 66.36 -35.13 82.72
N ILE A 83 66.54 -35.90 81.65
CA ILE A 83 67.44 -37.05 81.64
C ILE A 83 68.90 -36.60 81.74
N SER A 84 69.24 -35.44 81.14
CA SER A 84 70.56 -34.82 81.26
C SER A 84 70.97 -34.54 82.72
N SER A 85 70.02 -34.21 83.60
CA SER A 85 70.30 -33.88 85.01
C SER A 85 70.31 -35.08 85.97
N GLN A 86 69.81 -36.26 85.55
CA GLN A 86 69.57 -37.42 86.44
C GLN A 86 70.03 -38.74 85.79
N LYS A 87 71.23 -38.75 85.21
CA LYS A 87 71.78 -39.90 84.50
C LYS A 87 71.98 -41.09 85.46
N GLY A 88 71.25 -42.19 85.25
CA GLY A 88 71.31 -43.42 86.07
C GLY A 88 70.13 -43.62 87.05
N SER A 89 69.16 -42.70 87.09
CA SER A 89 67.97 -42.82 87.96
C SER A 89 66.81 -43.58 87.29
N ILE A 90 66.11 -44.43 88.07
CA ILE A 90 64.87 -45.14 87.68
C ILE A 90 63.75 -44.16 87.25
N ILE A 91 63.83 -42.92 87.71
CA ILE A 91 62.90 -41.82 87.42
C ILE A 91 62.85 -41.47 85.92
N ALA A 92 63.94 -41.70 85.17
CA ALA A 92 64.03 -41.37 83.74
C ALA A 92 63.10 -42.23 82.85
N PRO A 93 63.12 -43.59 82.93
CA PRO A 93 62.16 -44.46 82.24
C PRO A 93 60.68 -44.17 82.55
N GLU A 94 60.33 -43.94 83.82
CA GLU A 94 58.93 -43.68 84.22
C GLU A 94 58.40 -42.35 83.71
N LYS A 95 59.26 -41.33 83.61
CA LYS A 95 58.90 -40.05 82.98
C LYS A 95 58.68 -40.22 81.48
N LEU A 96 59.49 -41.03 80.80
CA LEU A 96 59.30 -41.36 79.38
C LEU A 96 57.97 -42.10 79.14
N LEU A 97 57.65 -43.10 79.96
CA LEU A 97 56.37 -43.83 79.88
C LEU A 97 55.18 -42.89 80.05
N ARG A 98 55.17 -42.04 81.08
CA ARG A 98 54.10 -41.05 81.30
C ARG A 98 53.96 -40.05 80.14
N TYR A 99 55.08 -39.63 79.54
CA TYR A 99 55.06 -38.79 78.36
C TYR A 99 54.41 -39.49 77.17
N MET A 100 54.79 -40.75 76.90
CA MET A 100 54.19 -41.54 75.82
C MET A 100 52.68 -41.77 76.04
N GLU A 101 52.26 -42.09 77.27
CA GLU A 101 50.84 -42.23 77.62
C GLU A 101 50.08 -40.92 77.40
N LYS A 102 50.64 -39.78 77.83
CA LYS A 102 50.04 -38.46 77.63
C LYS A 102 49.88 -38.14 76.13
N LYS A 103 50.91 -38.38 75.32
CA LYS A 103 50.86 -38.13 73.87
C LYS A 103 49.89 -39.08 73.16
N ASN A 104 49.81 -40.35 73.59
CA ASN A 104 48.80 -41.30 73.09
C ASN A 104 47.38 -40.81 73.38
N ARG A 105 47.08 -40.40 74.62
CA ARG A 105 45.76 -39.83 74.97
C ARG A 105 45.41 -38.59 74.14
N GLN A 106 46.38 -37.70 73.90
CA GLN A 106 46.17 -36.52 73.04
C GLN A 106 45.84 -36.92 71.59
N ARG A 107 46.56 -37.91 71.05
CA ARG A 107 46.31 -38.43 69.70
C ARG A 107 44.94 -39.09 69.58
N ASP A 108 44.50 -39.82 70.61
CA ASP A 108 43.16 -40.44 70.64
C ASP A 108 42.05 -39.38 70.66
N LEU A 109 42.17 -38.34 71.50
CA LEU A 109 41.23 -37.21 71.52
C LEU A 109 41.15 -36.47 70.16
N LEU A 110 42.30 -36.27 69.50
CA LEU A 110 42.33 -35.65 68.18
C LEU A 110 41.66 -36.55 67.14
N ARG A 111 41.91 -37.87 67.20
CA ARG A 111 41.26 -38.85 66.32
C ARG A 111 39.75 -38.79 66.47
N GLU A 112 39.23 -38.82 67.68
CA GLU A 112 37.78 -38.72 67.94
C GLU A 112 37.20 -37.42 67.36
N LYS A 113 37.85 -36.28 67.61
CA LYS A 113 37.42 -34.98 67.06
C LYS A 113 37.38 -34.97 65.53
N LEU A 114 38.41 -35.53 64.88
CA LEU A 114 38.46 -35.62 63.42
C LEU A 114 37.41 -36.59 62.87
N CYS A 115 37.19 -37.74 63.52
CA CYS A 115 36.14 -38.69 63.16
C CYS A 115 34.75 -38.05 63.22
N SER A 116 34.43 -37.33 64.30
CA SER A 116 33.15 -36.61 64.42
C SER A 116 32.97 -35.54 63.34
N LYS A 117 34.02 -34.75 63.04
CA LYS A 117 33.97 -33.77 61.93
C LYS A 117 33.78 -34.43 60.57
N ASN A 118 34.50 -35.53 60.30
CA ASN A 118 34.39 -36.25 59.03
C ASN A 118 32.98 -36.82 58.83
N TYR A 119 32.38 -37.36 59.89
CA TYR A 119 30.99 -37.83 59.87
C TYR A 119 30.00 -36.70 59.53
N LEU A 120 30.10 -35.55 60.20
CA LEU A 120 29.24 -34.39 59.92
C LEU A 120 29.40 -33.88 58.47
N LEU A 121 30.63 -33.77 57.98
CA LEU A 121 30.89 -33.35 56.59
C LEU A 121 30.35 -34.34 55.57
N LYS A 122 30.46 -35.66 55.83
CA LYS A 122 29.86 -36.69 54.97
C LYS A 122 28.34 -36.56 54.91
N GLU A 123 27.68 -36.35 56.04
CA GLU A 123 26.22 -36.16 56.08
C GLU A 123 25.81 -34.85 55.38
N TYR A 124 26.57 -33.77 55.55
CA TYR A 124 26.32 -32.52 54.83
C TYR A 124 26.50 -32.67 53.30
N LYS A 125 27.57 -33.34 52.86
CA LYS A 125 27.80 -33.67 51.44
C LYS A 125 26.62 -34.47 50.86
N LYS A 126 26.13 -35.49 51.57
CA LYS A 126 24.96 -36.28 51.12
C LYS A 126 23.71 -35.41 50.96
N LYS A 127 23.44 -34.50 51.92
CA LYS A 127 22.31 -33.57 51.83
C LYS A 127 22.41 -32.65 50.62
N LEU A 128 23.57 -32.05 50.38
CA LEU A 128 23.80 -31.19 49.22
C LEU A 128 23.65 -31.97 47.90
N GLN A 129 24.21 -33.17 47.80
CA GLN A 129 24.05 -34.03 46.62
C GLN A 129 22.57 -34.39 46.37
N GLN A 130 21.78 -34.61 47.42
CA GLN A 130 20.36 -34.87 47.28
C GLN A 130 19.58 -33.64 46.81
N GLN A 131 19.90 -32.45 47.34
CA GLN A 131 19.29 -31.20 46.88
C GLN A 131 19.62 -30.90 45.42
N LEU A 132 20.87 -31.15 45.01
CA LEU A 132 21.29 -30.98 43.62
C LEU A 132 20.47 -31.89 42.68
N ARG A 133 20.38 -33.19 42.99
CA ARG A 133 19.57 -34.14 42.20
C ARG A 133 18.10 -33.73 42.11
N GLN A 134 17.51 -33.26 43.21
CA GLN A 134 16.13 -32.77 43.22
C GLN A 134 15.95 -31.53 42.33
N LYS A 135 16.92 -30.61 42.35
CA LYS A 135 16.89 -29.40 41.53
C LYS A 135 17.08 -29.69 40.04
N GLU A 136 17.96 -30.61 39.69
CA GLU A 136 18.16 -31.09 38.31
C GLU A 136 16.87 -31.71 37.77
N GLN A 137 16.30 -32.69 38.46
CA GLN A 137 15.07 -33.37 38.01
C GLN A 137 13.86 -32.41 37.92
N MET A 138 13.70 -31.54 38.92
CA MET A 138 12.58 -30.59 38.94
C MET A 138 12.76 -29.47 37.91
N GLY A 139 14.00 -29.02 37.69
CA GLY A 139 14.35 -27.98 36.73
C GLY A 139 14.16 -28.44 35.29
N GLU A 140 14.60 -29.65 34.97
CA GLU A 140 14.50 -30.24 33.64
C GLU A 140 13.03 -30.47 33.24
N THR A 141 12.24 -31.09 34.12
CA THR A 141 10.81 -31.35 33.87
C THR A 141 9.98 -30.07 33.74
N LEU A 142 10.22 -29.06 34.60
CA LEU A 142 9.50 -27.78 34.52
C LEU A 142 9.90 -26.98 33.28
N CYS A 143 11.19 -26.96 32.92
CA CYS A 143 11.65 -26.27 31.72
C CYS A 143 11.09 -26.90 30.46
N GLU A 144 11.08 -28.25 30.37
CA GLU A 144 10.55 -28.95 29.20
C GLU A 144 9.05 -28.72 29.02
N VAL A 145 8.25 -28.87 30.08
CA VAL A 145 6.79 -28.61 30.01
C VAL A 145 6.50 -27.15 29.68
N HIS A 146 7.28 -26.20 30.22
CA HIS A 146 7.10 -24.78 29.90
C HIS A 146 7.45 -24.48 28.44
N LEU A 147 8.55 -25.05 27.94
CA LEU A 147 8.98 -24.94 26.55
C LEU A 147 7.92 -25.51 25.60
N GLN A 148 7.41 -26.70 25.88
CA GLN A 148 6.34 -27.33 25.09
C GLN A 148 5.06 -26.48 25.09
N LYS A 149 4.64 -25.94 26.23
CA LYS A 149 3.50 -25.03 26.30
C LYS A 149 3.72 -23.77 25.45
N LEU A 150 4.93 -23.22 25.47
CA LEU A 150 5.28 -22.03 24.71
C LEU A 150 5.30 -22.33 23.20
N GLN A 151 5.81 -23.49 22.80
CA GLN A 151 5.76 -23.98 21.42
C GLN A 151 4.32 -24.17 20.92
N ILE A 152 3.46 -24.83 21.70
CA ILE A 152 2.04 -25.01 21.37
C ILE A 152 1.34 -23.66 21.21
N ARG A 153 1.56 -22.74 22.14
CA ARG A 153 0.95 -21.41 22.08
C ARG A 153 1.44 -20.60 20.88
N ASN A 154 2.72 -20.71 20.55
CA ASN A 154 3.29 -20.05 19.37
C ASN A 154 2.69 -20.63 18.08
N ALA A 155 2.57 -21.96 17.97
CA ALA A 155 1.92 -22.61 16.84
C ALA A 155 0.46 -22.15 16.68
N GLN A 156 -0.30 -22.05 17.79
CA GLN A 156 -1.67 -21.55 17.78
C GLN A 156 -1.76 -20.10 17.29
N TYR A 157 -0.87 -19.21 17.75
CA TYR A 157 -0.84 -17.83 17.28
C TYR A 157 -0.45 -17.74 15.81
N GLN A 158 0.46 -18.58 15.34
CA GLN A 158 0.85 -18.61 13.93
C GLN A 158 -0.34 -19.01 13.04
N GLU A 159 -1.10 -20.03 13.44
CA GLU A 159 -2.31 -20.45 12.72
C GLU A 159 -3.38 -19.35 12.71
N GLU A 160 -3.59 -18.65 13.83
CA GLU A 160 -4.53 -17.52 13.90
C GLU A 160 -4.10 -16.36 13.01
N ILE A 161 -2.81 -16.02 12.99
CA ILE A 161 -2.23 -14.99 12.12
C ILE A 161 -2.43 -15.38 10.65
N ASP A 162 -2.15 -16.63 10.29
CA ASP A 162 -2.29 -17.11 8.92
C ASP A 162 -3.75 -17.10 8.47
N GLY A 163 -4.68 -17.50 9.34
CA GLY A 163 -6.12 -17.38 9.10
C GLY A 163 -6.56 -15.94 8.85
N LYS A 164 -6.14 -15.00 9.71
CA LYS A 164 -6.43 -13.56 9.56
C LYS A 164 -5.83 -12.97 8.28
N ASN A 165 -4.64 -13.38 7.90
CA ASN A 165 -4.00 -12.96 6.66
C ASN A 165 -4.77 -13.45 5.44
N GLN A 166 -5.30 -14.67 5.48
CA GLN A 166 -6.11 -15.23 4.40
C GLN A 166 -7.46 -14.51 4.26
N GLU A 167 -8.14 -14.22 5.39
CA GLU A 167 -9.35 -13.37 5.42
C GLU A 167 -9.08 -11.99 4.83
N LEU A 168 -7.99 -11.34 5.24
CA LEU A 168 -7.58 -10.03 4.73
C LEU A 168 -7.33 -10.05 3.22
N LEU A 169 -6.71 -11.11 2.71
CA LEU A 169 -6.47 -11.27 1.28
C LEU A 169 -7.78 -11.40 0.50
N GLN A 170 -8.73 -12.19 0.98
CA GLN A 170 -10.06 -12.32 0.35
C GLN A 170 -10.83 -11.00 0.37
N LEU A 171 -10.76 -10.25 1.47
CA LEU A 171 -11.39 -8.95 1.57
C LEU A 171 -10.77 -7.94 0.62
N LYS A 172 -9.43 -7.92 0.47
CA LYS A 172 -8.72 -7.07 -0.50
C LYS A 172 -9.12 -7.39 -1.94
N LEU A 173 -9.22 -8.67 -2.30
CA LEU A 173 -9.67 -9.07 -3.63
C LEU A 173 -11.11 -8.64 -3.91
N THR A 174 -11.99 -8.81 -2.93
CA THR A 174 -13.39 -8.41 -3.03
C THR A 174 -13.52 -6.90 -3.15
N SER A 175 -12.81 -6.14 -2.30
CA SER A 175 -12.74 -4.67 -2.35
C SER A 175 -12.20 -4.17 -3.69
N ARG A 176 -11.19 -4.82 -4.26
CA ARG A 176 -10.70 -4.48 -5.59
C ARG A 176 -11.76 -4.70 -6.67
N LYS A 177 -12.48 -5.82 -6.64
CA LYS A 177 -13.57 -6.12 -7.58
C LYS A 177 -14.71 -5.10 -7.45
N THR A 178 -15.13 -4.79 -6.23
CA THR A 178 -16.20 -3.79 -6.01
C THR A 178 -15.79 -2.40 -6.48
N LEU A 179 -14.52 -2.01 -6.26
CA LEU A 179 -13.99 -0.73 -6.75
C LEU A 179 -13.92 -0.68 -8.28
N GLN A 180 -13.57 -1.79 -8.95
CA GLN A 180 -13.61 -1.88 -10.41
C GLN A 180 -15.04 -1.70 -10.95
N VAL A 181 -16.02 -2.36 -10.34
CA VAL A 181 -17.44 -2.23 -10.71
C VAL A 181 -17.94 -0.81 -10.46
N LEU A 182 -17.60 -0.22 -9.31
CA LEU A 182 -17.96 1.16 -8.99
C LEU A 182 -17.42 2.13 -10.03
N ASN A 183 -16.11 2.06 -10.33
CA ASN A 183 -15.48 2.92 -11.33
C ASN A 183 -16.10 2.77 -12.72
N PHE A 184 -16.50 1.56 -13.10
CA PHE A 184 -17.22 1.32 -14.35
C PHE A 184 -18.55 2.08 -14.39
N TYR A 185 -19.37 1.97 -13.34
CA TYR A 185 -20.65 2.67 -13.26
C TYR A 185 -20.49 4.18 -13.13
N THR A 186 -19.47 4.68 -12.41
CA THR A 186 -19.17 6.11 -12.34
C THR A 186 -18.84 6.69 -13.72
N ARG A 187 -18.02 5.99 -14.53
CA ARG A 187 -17.73 6.42 -15.91
C ARG A 187 -18.98 6.39 -16.77
N LYS A 188 -19.75 5.30 -16.74
CA LYS A 188 -20.99 5.20 -17.51
C LYS A 188 -21.98 6.32 -17.15
N LEU A 189 -22.09 6.65 -15.86
CA LEU A 189 -22.92 7.76 -15.40
C LEU A 189 -22.41 9.10 -15.94
N GLN A 190 -21.11 9.36 -15.85
CA GLN A 190 -20.49 10.56 -16.38
C GLN A 190 -20.75 10.71 -17.89
N ASP A 191 -20.54 9.66 -18.68
CA ASP A 191 -20.80 9.66 -20.13
C ASP A 191 -22.27 9.97 -20.44
N THR A 192 -23.21 9.35 -19.71
CA THR A 192 -24.64 9.64 -19.90
C THR A 192 -25.03 11.05 -19.49
N MET A 193 -24.38 11.60 -18.46
CA MET A 193 -24.61 12.96 -18.00
C MET A 193 -24.08 13.97 -19.02
N GLU A 194 -22.89 13.76 -19.56
CA GLU A 194 -22.32 14.57 -20.63
C GLU A 194 -23.22 14.56 -21.88
N MET A 195 -23.67 13.37 -22.31
CA MET A 195 -24.61 13.24 -23.43
C MET A 195 -25.95 13.95 -23.14
N SER A 196 -26.47 13.85 -21.92
CA SER A 196 -27.69 14.57 -21.53
C SER A 196 -27.48 16.09 -21.62
N THR A 197 -26.34 16.61 -21.14
CA THR A 197 -26.03 18.04 -21.24
C THR A 197 -25.86 18.52 -22.68
N SER A 198 -25.24 17.71 -23.56
CA SER A 198 -25.12 18.06 -24.98
C SER A 198 -26.49 18.05 -25.67
N LEU A 199 -27.32 17.05 -25.40
CA LEU A 199 -28.69 16.99 -25.93
C LEU A 199 -29.54 18.15 -25.43
N MET A 200 -29.42 18.55 -24.17
CA MET A 200 -30.13 19.73 -23.65
C MET A 200 -29.70 21.00 -24.38
N LYS A 201 -28.40 21.18 -24.65
CA LYS A 201 -27.88 22.31 -25.44
C LYS A 201 -28.44 22.29 -26.86
N ASP A 202 -28.41 21.14 -27.51
CA ASP A 202 -28.96 20.93 -28.86
C ASP A 202 -30.46 21.22 -28.93
N ILE A 203 -31.24 20.79 -27.92
CA ILE A 203 -32.67 21.06 -27.82
C ILE A 203 -32.91 22.57 -27.70
N SER A 204 -32.16 23.26 -26.84
CA SER A 204 -32.27 24.72 -26.70
C SER A 204 -31.96 25.44 -28.01
N GLN A 205 -30.88 25.07 -28.69
CA GLN A 205 -30.51 25.64 -29.99
C GLN A 205 -31.59 25.38 -31.07
N ARG A 206 -32.14 24.16 -31.13
CA ARG A 206 -33.22 23.83 -32.07
C ARG A 206 -34.49 24.62 -31.77
N LYS A 207 -34.84 24.83 -30.50
CA LYS A 207 -35.99 25.66 -30.11
C LYS A 207 -35.81 27.11 -30.56
N GLU A 208 -34.63 27.70 -30.35
CA GLU A 208 -34.33 29.06 -30.82
C GLU A 208 -34.40 29.20 -32.34
N LEU A 209 -33.89 28.20 -33.08
CA LEU A 209 -33.98 28.17 -34.54
C LEU A 209 -35.42 28.03 -35.02
N LEU A 210 -36.21 27.16 -34.38
CA LEU A 210 -37.62 26.97 -34.69
C LEU A 210 -38.41 28.27 -34.49
N GLU A 211 -38.17 28.99 -33.38
CA GLU A 211 -38.80 30.29 -33.13
C GLU A 211 -38.43 31.34 -34.20
N LYS A 212 -37.18 31.32 -34.70
CA LYS A 212 -36.78 32.19 -35.83
C LYS A 212 -37.51 31.84 -37.11
N ILE A 213 -37.59 30.55 -37.45
CA ILE A 213 -38.29 30.06 -38.65
C ILE A 213 -39.78 30.39 -38.56
N GLU A 214 -40.43 30.23 -37.41
CA GLU A 214 -41.83 30.58 -37.22
C GLU A 214 -42.08 32.09 -37.43
N ARG A 215 -41.18 32.94 -36.90
CA ARG A 215 -41.22 34.39 -37.15
C ARG A 215 -41.04 34.73 -38.63
N GLU A 216 -40.09 34.11 -39.31
CA GLU A 216 -39.86 34.30 -40.75
C GLU A 216 -41.06 33.80 -41.58
N ALA A 217 -41.62 32.63 -41.25
CA ALA A 217 -42.79 32.08 -41.94
C ALA A 217 -44.01 33.00 -41.81
N ALA A 218 -44.26 33.56 -40.63
CA ALA A 218 -45.33 34.54 -40.42
C ALA A 218 -45.13 35.80 -41.29
N LEU A 219 -43.90 36.33 -41.36
CA LEU A 219 -43.58 37.46 -42.23
C LEU A 219 -43.76 37.14 -43.72
N VAL A 220 -43.33 35.95 -44.15
CA VAL A 220 -43.49 35.50 -45.54
C VAL A 220 -44.96 35.34 -45.90
N GLU A 221 -45.78 34.77 -45.01
CA GLU A 221 -47.23 34.67 -45.24
C GLU A 221 -47.90 36.05 -45.29
N GLU A 222 -47.49 37.01 -44.47
CA GLU A 222 -48.00 38.39 -44.56
C GLU A 222 -47.63 39.04 -45.90
N GLN A 223 -46.37 38.91 -46.33
CA GLN A 223 -45.90 39.41 -47.62
C GLN A 223 -46.63 38.74 -48.79
N ARG A 224 -46.82 37.42 -48.72
CA ARG A 224 -47.57 36.64 -49.69
C ARG A 224 -49.01 37.12 -49.79
N ALA A 225 -49.70 37.32 -48.66
CA ALA A 225 -51.08 37.82 -48.64
C ALA A 225 -51.19 39.22 -49.28
N LYS A 226 -50.23 40.12 -48.98
CA LYS A 226 -50.14 41.44 -49.63
C LYS A 226 -49.95 41.29 -51.15
N ALA A 227 -48.99 40.49 -51.59
CA ALA A 227 -48.74 40.25 -53.02
C ALA A 227 -49.95 39.62 -53.74
N GLU A 228 -50.62 38.64 -53.11
CA GLU A 228 -51.84 38.02 -53.64
C GLU A 228 -52.99 39.03 -53.77
N SER A 229 -53.17 39.93 -52.79
CA SER A 229 -54.17 40.99 -52.86
C SER A 229 -53.94 41.95 -54.04
N VAL A 230 -52.69 42.37 -54.25
CA VAL A 230 -52.30 43.25 -55.38
C VAL A 230 -52.49 42.51 -56.71
N ASN A 231 -52.06 41.24 -56.80
CA ASN A 231 -52.26 40.43 -57.99
C ASN A 231 -53.74 40.28 -58.35
N ARG A 232 -54.60 40.07 -57.34
CA ARG A 232 -56.06 40.03 -57.52
C ARG A 232 -56.60 41.35 -58.04
N GLN A 233 -56.15 42.49 -57.51
CA GLN A 233 -56.54 43.81 -58.01
C GLN A 233 -56.12 44.01 -59.48
N LEU A 234 -54.87 43.66 -59.83
CA LEU A 234 -54.37 43.78 -61.21
C LEU A 234 -55.13 42.87 -62.18
N ARG A 235 -55.47 41.64 -61.77
CA ARG A 235 -56.32 40.73 -62.57
C ARG A 235 -57.72 41.29 -62.80
N ASN A 236 -58.31 41.91 -61.77
CA ASN A 236 -59.61 42.59 -61.92
C ASN A 236 -59.50 43.80 -62.87
N GLN A 237 -58.44 44.60 -62.75
CA GLN A 237 -58.20 45.71 -63.69
C GLN A 237 -58.01 45.20 -65.13
N LEU A 238 -57.33 44.07 -65.32
CA LEU A 238 -57.19 43.43 -66.63
C LEU A 238 -58.52 42.89 -67.17
N SER A 239 -59.41 42.36 -66.32
CA SER A 239 -60.74 41.93 -66.76
C SER A 239 -61.67 43.10 -67.08
N ASP A 240 -61.55 44.20 -66.34
CA ASP A 240 -62.33 45.43 -66.56
C ASP A 240 -61.80 46.22 -67.78
N TYR A 241 -60.53 46.01 -68.15
CA TYR A 241 -59.92 46.60 -69.33
C TYR A 241 -60.44 45.95 -70.61
N ASN A 242 -61.49 46.54 -71.17
CA ASN A 242 -62.02 46.16 -72.47
C ASN A 242 -61.52 47.15 -73.54
N VAL A 243 -60.74 46.67 -74.51
CA VAL A 243 -60.19 47.51 -75.59
C VAL A 243 -61.36 48.07 -76.41
N PRO A 244 -61.60 49.40 -76.41
CA PRO A 244 -62.66 49.97 -77.22
C PRO A 244 -62.40 49.67 -78.69
N SER A 245 -63.43 49.20 -79.40
CA SER A 245 -63.34 49.01 -80.86
C SER A 245 -62.79 50.27 -81.52
N VAL A 246 -61.83 50.12 -82.45
CA VAL A 246 -61.14 51.22 -83.14
C VAL A 246 -62.16 52.24 -83.69
N LEU A 247 -63.30 51.75 -84.18
CA LEU A 247 -64.42 52.55 -84.67
C LEU A 247 -65.04 53.45 -83.59
N SER A 248 -65.25 52.93 -82.37
CA SER A 248 -65.76 53.67 -81.22
C SER A 248 -64.78 54.76 -80.76
N TYR A 249 -63.48 54.45 -80.74
CA TYR A 249 -62.45 55.43 -80.41
C TYR A 249 -62.38 56.55 -81.46
N VAL A 250 -62.41 56.21 -82.75
CA VAL A 250 -62.44 57.17 -83.86
C VAL A 250 -63.69 58.04 -83.80
N GLN A 251 -64.87 57.48 -83.54
CA GLN A 251 -66.11 58.23 -83.36
C GLN A 251 -66.03 59.23 -82.20
N LYS A 252 -65.54 58.80 -81.03
CA LYS A 252 -65.33 59.72 -79.89
C LYS A 252 -64.30 60.81 -80.22
N LYS A 253 -63.22 60.49 -80.94
CA LYS A 253 -62.21 61.46 -81.35
C LYS A 253 -62.74 62.47 -82.38
N MET A 254 -63.59 62.03 -83.30
CA MET A 254 -64.32 62.93 -84.21
C MET A 254 -65.26 63.84 -83.42
N ALA A 255 -66.02 63.31 -82.46
CA ALA A 255 -66.89 64.13 -81.60
C ALA A 255 -66.10 65.19 -80.81
N VAL A 256 -64.91 64.86 -80.32
CA VAL A 256 -64.00 65.84 -79.68
C VAL A 256 -63.56 66.91 -80.68
N ALA A 257 -63.14 66.52 -81.89
CA ALA A 257 -62.74 67.47 -82.93
C ALA A 257 -63.90 68.39 -83.37
N ASP A 258 -65.12 67.86 -83.47
CA ASP A 258 -66.32 68.65 -83.77
C ASP A 258 -66.65 69.64 -82.66
N LEU A 259 -66.52 69.21 -81.39
CA LEU A 259 -66.66 70.10 -80.25
C LEU A 259 -65.58 71.20 -80.24
N GLU A 260 -64.33 70.86 -80.50
CA GLU A 260 -63.23 71.85 -80.63
C GLU A 260 -63.49 72.84 -81.77
N ASN A 261 -64.00 72.38 -82.92
CA ASN A 261 -64.38 73.24 -84.03
C ASN A 261 -65.55 74.14 -83.68
N SER A 262 -66.55 73.62 -82.96
CA SER A 262 -67.68 74.40 -82.46
C SER A 262 -67.24 75.46 -81.45
N LEU A 263 -66.29 75.12 -80.57
CA LEU A 263 -65.71 76.03 -79.60
C LEU A 263 -64.95 77.15 -80.30
N LYS A 264 -64.10 76.84 -81.29
CA LYS A 264 -63.45 77.84 -82.15
C LYS A 264 -64.43 78.70 -82.94
N ALA A 265 -65.56 78.14 -83.36
CA ALA A 265 -66.61 78.90 -84.05
C ALA A 265 -67.32 79.87 -83.07
N TRP A 266 -67.57 79.44 -81.85
CA TRP A 266 -68.11 80.29 -80.78
C TRP A 266 -67.12 81.38 -80.38
N GLU A 267 -65.83 81.07 -80.24
CA GLU A 267 -64.76 82.05 -80.02
C GLU A 267 -64.76 83.12 -81.13
N ARG A 268 -64.85 82.70 -82.40
CA ARG A 268 -64.96 83.64 -83.53
C ARG A 268 -66.23 84.51 -83.47
N LYS A 269 -67.37 83.94 -83.08
CA LYS A 269 -68.62 84.69 -82.88
C LYS A 269 -68.50 85.71 -81.75
N VAL A 270 -67.82 85.37 -80.66
CA VAL A 270 -67.53 86.30 -79.55
C VAL A 270 -66.65 87.44 -80.05
N VAL A 271 -65.59 87.17 -80.82
CA VAL A 271 -64.74 88.20 -81.41
C VAL A 271 -65.52 89.12 -82.35
N VAL A 272 -66.41 88.59 -83.21
CA VAL A 272 -67.27 89.41 -84.07
C VAL A 272 -68.26 90.26 -83.25
N ALA A 273 -68.83 89.70 -82.17
CA ALA A 273 -69.68 90.44 -81.25
C ALA A 273 -68.90 91.57 -80.53
N GLU A 274 -67.65 91.34 -80.13
CA GLU A 274 -66.77 92.35 -79.55
C GLU A 274 -66.39 93.44 -80.56
N MET A 275 -66.03 93.08 -81.80
CA MET A 275 -65.71 94.03 -82.87
C MET A 275 -66.92 94.86 -83.30
N SER A 276 -68.11 94.26 -83.36
CA SER A 276 -69.37 94.98 -83.62
C SER A 276 -69.71 95.93 -82.47
N LEU A 277 -69.58 95.50 -81.21
CA LEU A 277 -69.71 96.39 -80.05
C LEU A 277 -68.69 97.54 -80.08
N GLN A 278 -67.46 97.28 -80.50
CA GLN A 278 -66.42 98.30 -80.63
C GLN A 278 -66.71 99.29 -81.77
N SER A 279 -67.26 98.82 -82.90
CA SER A 279 -67.69 99.70 -84.00
C SER A 279 -68.93 100.52 -83.65
N TYR A 280 -69.92 99.95 -82.96
CA TYR A 280 -71.03 100.72 -82.37
C TYR A 280 -70.53 101.79 -81.39
N ARG A 281 -69.54 101.48 -80.54
CA ARG A 281 -68.89 102.47 -79.66
C ARG A 281 -68.17 103.56 -80.44
N ARG A 282 -67.48 103.24 -81.55
CA ARG A 282 -66.80 104.22 -82.41
C ARG A 282 -67.80 105.11 -83.15
N ALA A 283 -68.87 104.55 -83.73
CA ALA A 283 -69.95 105.29 -84.37
C ALA A 283 -70.68 106.22 -83.38
N TRP A 284 -70.97 105.73 -82.16
CA TRP A 284 -71.55 106.54 -81.09
C TRP A 284 -70.63 107.69 -80.67
N ASN A 285 -69.32 107.45 -80.58
CA ASN A 285 -68.35 108.51 -80.28
C ASN A 285 -68.20 109.53 -81.43
N GLN A 286 -68.35 109.12 -82.70
CA GLN A 286 -68.29 110.02 -83.85
C GLN A 286 -69.52 110.94 -83.91
N VAL A 287 -70.72 110.43 -83.61
CA VAL A 287 -71.95 111.24 -83.47
C VAL A 287 -71.86 112.18 -82.26
N ARG A 288 -71.22 111.76 -81.17
CA ARG A 288 -70.97 112.61 -79.98
C ARG A 288 -69.95 113.73 -80.23
N MET A 289 -68.96 113.53 -81.11
CA MET A 289 -67.94 114.54 -81.43
C MET A 289 -68.38 115.56 -82.49
N SER A 290 -69.43 115.28 -83.26
CA SER A 290 -70.09 116.26 -84.14
C SER A 290 -71.06 117.19 -83.41
N GLY A 291 -71.30 116.97 -82.12
CA GLY A 291 -72.07 117.86 -81.23
C GLY A 291 -71.23 118.96 -80.56
N ASN A 292 -70.00 119.21 -81.01
CA ASN A 292 -69.07 120.14 -80.34
C ASN A 292 -68.17 120.95 -81.31
N GLN A 293 -68.70 121.44 -82.43
CA GLN A 293 -68.22 122.62 -83.19
C GLN A 293 -69.42 123.29 -83.88
N HIS A 294 -69.57 124.61 -83.68
CA HIS A 294 -70.42 125.63 -84.33
C HIS A 294 -71.58 125.24 -85.26
#